data_AF-A0A954BJD0-F1
#
_entry.id   AF-A0A954BJD0-F1
#
_cell.length_a   1.000
_cell.length_b   1.000
_cell.length_c   1.000
_cell.angle_alpha   90.00
_cell.angle_beta   90.00
_cell.angle_gamma   90.00
#
_symmetry.space_group_name_H-M   'P 1'
#
loop_
_entity.id
_entity.type
_entity.pdbx_description
1 polymer ?
#
loop_
_entity_poly.entity_id
_entity_poly.type
_entity_poly.pdbx_seq_one_letter_code
_entity_poly.pdbx_strand_id
1 'polypeptide(L)' 'MKAGDLILMAPAIAFAGGLSGVMKHAAHPGSTLYLATSITLLLVGIGTFAGLLLLVRDMEKRSRRDD' A
#
# COMPACT_ATOMS: atom_id res chain seq x y z
N MET A 1 17.97 -0.59 12.33
CA MET A 1 17.11 -0.36 11.14
C MET A 1 16.80 1.13 11.08
N LYS A 2 16.99 1.81 9.95
CA LYS A 2 16.65 3.24 9.78
C LYS A 2 15.13 3.37 9.69
N ALA A 3 14.53 4.36 10.35
CA ALA A 3 13.08 4.54 10.41
C ALA A 3 12.39 4.65 9.03
N GLY A 4 13.11 5.09 8.00
CA GLY A 4 12.61 5.18 6.62
C GLY A 4 12.26 3.83 5.98
N ASP A 5 12.98 2.75 6.30
CA ASP A 5 12.64 1.41 5.77
C ASP A 5 11.32 0.91 6.34
N LEU A 6 11.03 1.23 7.61
CA LEU A 6 9.81 0.79 8.27
C LEU A 6 8.56 1.45 7.69
N ILE A 7 8.66 2.70 7.24
CA ILE A 7 7.59 3.46 6.59
C ILE A 7 7.25 2.88 5.22
N LEU A 8 8.23 2.35 4.49
CA LEU A 8 8.00 1.69 3.19
C LEU A 8 7.55 0.24 3.35
N MET A 9 7.93 -0.41 4.46
CA MET A 9 7.58 -1.80 4.70
C MET A 9 6.10 -1.98 5.06
N ALA A 10 5.52 -1.10 5.88
CA ALA A 10 4.13 -1.23 6.31
C ALA A 10 3.10 -1.21 5.14
N PRO A 11 3.21 -0.29 4.15
CA PRO A 11 2.37 -0.28 2.95
C PRO A 11 2.54 -1.55 2.09
N ALA A 12 3.78 -2.03 1.95
CA ALA A 12 4.09 -3.23 1.20
C ALA A 12 3.47 -4.47 1.83
N ILE A 13 3.55 -4.59 3.17
CA ILE A 13 2.92 -5.67 3.93
C ILE A 13 1.40 -5.61 3.82
N ALA A 14 0.79 -4.43 3.96
CA ALA A 14 -0.65 -4.26 3.83
C ALA A 14 -1.15 -4.64 2.42
N PHE A 15 -0.43 -4.22 1.37
CA PHE A 15 -0.73 -4.59 0.00
C PHE A 15 -0.64 -6.10 -0.23
N ALA A 16 0.47 -6.73 0.17
CA ALA A 16 0.69 -8.16 0.00
C ALA A 16 -0.33 -9.01 0.78
N GLY A 17 -0.63 -8.60 2.03
CA GLY A 17 -1.64 -9.24 2.86
C GLY A 17 -3.04 -9.14 2.28
N GLY A 18 -3.43 -7.94 1.81
CA GLY A 18 -4.71 -7.72 1.14
C GLY A 18 -4.86 -8.53 -0.14
N LEU A 19 -3.84 -8.52 -1.01
CA LEU A 19 -3.87 -9.28 -2.27
C LEU A 19 -3.95 -10.78 -2.03
N SER A 20 -3.11 -11.31 -1.12
CA SER A 20 -3.14 -12.72 -0.75
C SER A 20 -4.50 -13.11 -0.16
N GLY A 21 -5.10 -12.24 0.65
CA GLY A 21 -6.43 -12.44 1.24
C GLY A 21 -7.54 -12.51 0.20
N VAL A 22 -7.54 -11.60 -0.78
CA VAL A 22 -8.49 -11.62 -1.91
C VAL A 22 -8.31 -12.87 -2.77
N MET A 23 -7.07 -13.22 -3.12
CA MET A 23 -6.78 -14.43 -3.91
C MET A 23 -7.22 -15.71 -3.20
N LYS A 24 -6.95 -15.82 -1.89
CA LYS A 24 -7.39 -16.97 -1.09
C LYS A 24 -8.91 -17.07 -1.03
N HIS A 25 -9.61 -15.95 -0.83
CA HIS A 25 -11.08 -15.95 -0.81
C HIS A 25 -11.68 -16.29 -2.18
N ALA A 26 -11.04 -15.89 -3.29
CA ALA A 26 -11.49 -16.25 -4.63
C ALA A 26 -11.32 -17.76 -4.92
N ALA A 27 -10.22 -18.37 -4.46
CA ALA A 27 -10.00 -19.80 -4.62
C ALA A 27 -10.87 -20.63 -3.67
N HIS A 28 -10.98 -20.19 -2.40
CA HIS A 28 -11.73 -20.85 -1.33
C HIS A 28 -12.57 -19.80 -0.59
N PRO A 29 -13.84 -19.59 -0.99
CA PRO A 29 -14.68 -18.55 -0.40
C PRO A 29 -14.90 -18.83 1.09
N GLY A 30 -14.25 -17.99 1.90
CA GLY A 30 -14.34 -18.00 3.36
C GLY A 30 -15.35 -16.99 3.87
N SER A 31 -15.08 -16.39 5.02
CA SER A 31 -15.95 -15.35 5.59
C SER A 31 -15.92 -14.06 4.77
N THR A 32 -17.09 -13.44 4.57
CA THR A 32 -17.22 -12.11 3.95
C THR A 32 -16.46 -11.03 4.73
N LEU A 33 -16.32 -11.18 6.06
CA LEU A 33 -15.52 -10.27 6.88
C LEU A 33 -14.03 -10.34 6.49
N TYR A 34 -13.52 -11.55 6.26
CA TYR A 34 -12.14 -11.75 5.80
C TYR A 34 -11.91 -11.13 4.42
N LEU A 35 -12.87 -11.28 3.50
CA LEU A 35 -12.80 -10.63 2.19
C LEU A 35 -12.77 -9.09 2.33
N ALA A 36 -13.67 -8.53 3.15
CA ALA A 36 -13.72 -7.09 3.39
C ALA A 36 -12.40 -6.56 3.97
N THR A 37 -11.85 -7.21 5.00
CA THR A 37 -10.56 -6.85 5.57
C THR A 37 -9.43 -6.92 4.54
N SER A 38 -9.43 -7.96 3.70
CA SER A 38 -8.42 -8.13 2.65
C SER A 38 -8.48 -7.01 1.60
N ILE A 39 -9.68 -6.63 1.17
CA ILE A 39 -9.89 -5.51 0.25
C ILE A 39 -9.46 -4.19 0.91
N THR A 40 -9.82 -3.95 2.17
CA THR A 40 -9.40 -2.74 2.89
C THR A 40 -7.88 -2.65 2.99
N LEU A 41 -7.19 -3.74 3.36
CA LEU A 41 -5.73 -3.80 3.43
C LEU A 41 -5.09 -3.51 2.07
N LEU A 42 -5.66 -4.05 0.99
CA LEU A 42 -5.21 -3.80 -0.37
C LEU A 42 -5.34 -2.32 -0.75
N LEU A 43 -6.50 -1.72 -0.47
CA LEU A 43 -6.76 -0.29 -0.76
C LEU A 43 -5.85 0.63 0.04
N VAL A 44 -5.59 0.32 1.32
CA VAL A 44 -4.67 1.07 2.17
C VAL A 44 -3.24 0.99 1.61
N GLY A 45 -2.79 -0.21 1.22
CA GLY A 45 -1.51 -0.40 0.56
C GLY A 45 -1.38 0.46 -0.71
N ILE A 46 -2.35 0.37 -1.62
CA ILE A 46 -2.37 1.14 -2.88
C ILE A 46 -2.39 2.66 -2.61
N GLY A 47 -3.26 3.12 -1.71
CA GLY A 47 -3.41 4.54 -1.40
C GLY A 47 -2.14 5.13 -0.81
N THR A 48 -1.46 4.38 0.06
CA THR A 48 -0.21 4.83 0.67
C THR A 48 0.92 4.89 -0.37
N PHE A 49 1.03 3.89 -1.25
CA PHE A 49 2.00 3.94 -2.36
C PHE A 49 1.73 5.10 -3.32
N ALA A 50 0.46 5.33 -3.68
CA ALA A 50 0.08 6.45 -4.54
C ALA A 50 0.42 7.80 -3.88
N GLY A 51 0.16 7.94 -2.57
CA GLY A 51 0.50 9.14 -1.81
C GLY A 51 2.01 9.41 -1.76
N LEU A 52 2.82 8.37 -1.50
CA LEU A 52 4.28 8.47 -1.53
C LEU A 52 4.80 8.85 -2.92
N LEU A 53 4.24 8.26 -3.98
CA LEU A 53 4.63 8.57 -5.35
C LEU A 53 4.29 10.02 -5.71
N LEU A 54 3.12 10.52 -5.31
CA LEU A 54 2.75 11.93 -5.49
C LEU A 54 3.67 12.86 -4.71
N LEU A 55 4.04 12.49 -3.47
CA LEU A 55 4.98 13.26 -2.66
C LEU A 55 6.35 13.36 -3.34
N VAL A 56 6.89 12.25 -3.85
CA VAL A 56 8.17 12.25 -4.59
C VAL A 56 8.08 13.13 -5.83
N ARG A 57 6.97 13.06 -6.58
CA ARG A 57 6.75 13.94 -7.76
C ARG A 57 6.64 15.42 -7.38
N ASP A 58 6.05 15.75 -6.24
CA ASP A 58 6.00 17.14 -5.75
C ASP A 58 7.40 17.63 -5.35
N MET A 59 8.17 16.80 -4.65
CA MET A 59 9.55 17.11 -4.28
C MET A 59 10.43 17.33 -5.51
N GLU A 60 10.32 16.48 -6.54
CA GLU A 60 11.07 16.65 -7.79
C GLU A 60 10.73 17.99 -8.46
N LYS A 61 9.44 18.36 -8.50
CA LYS A 61 9.00 19.64 -9.06
C LYS A 61 9.50 20.85 -8.27
N ARG A 62 9.66 20.74 -6.94
CA ARG A 62 10.24 21.80 -6.12
C ARG A 62 11.73 21.94 -6.37
N SER A 63 12.46 20.81 -6.39
CA SER A 63 13.90 20.79 -6.65
C SER A 63 14.26 21.49 -7.96
N ARG A 64 13.48 21.30 -9.04
CA ARG A 64 13.73 21.98 -10.33
C ARG A 64 13.36 23.47 -10.39
N ARG A 65 12.71 24.03 -9.36
CA ARG A 65 12.43 25.48 -9.29
C ARG A 65 13.51 26.24 -8.53
N ASP A 66 14.31 25.54 -7.75
CA ASP A 66 15.37 26.12 -6.94
C ASP A 66 16.74 26.11 -7.68
N ASP A 67 16.80 25.53 -8.89
CA ASP A 67 17.92 25.57 -9.86
C ASP A 67 17.69 26.65 -10.95
#